data_AF-A0A3A1U0M0-F1
#
_entry.id   AF-A0A3A1U0M0-F1
#
_cell.length_a   1.000
_cell.length_b   1.000
_cell.length_c   1.000
_cell.angle_alpha   90.00
_cell.angle_beta   90.00
_cell.angle_gamma   90.00
#
_symmetry.space_group_name_H-M   'P 1'
#
loop_
_entity.id
_entity.type
_entity.pdbx_description
1 polymer ?
#
loop_
_entity_poly.entity_id
_entity_poly.type
_entity_poly.pdbx_seq_one_letter_code
_entity_poly.pdbx_strand_id
1 'polypeptide(L)' 'MLSPMSTDIAEARRTLGTAIDAALRAGASGPDLVELLISTGWQRRPEPDARSDFLEGVLDSGRRVPIEIRHGSPAGARR' A
#
# COMPACT_ATOMS: atom_id res chain seq x y z
N MET A 1 -38.11 8.56 -7.03
CA MET A 1 -37.17 9.43 -6.29
C MET A 1 -35.81 8.73 -6.37
N LEU A 2 -34.93 9.16 -7.28
CA LEU A 2 -33.64 8.51 -7.53
C LEU A 2 -32.62 9.05 -6.53
N SER A 3 -32.07 8.19 -5.69
CA SER A 3 -30.99 8.54 -4.76
C SER A 3 -29.73 8.93 -5.54
N PRO A 4 -29.05 10.06 -5.23
CA PRO A 4 -27.79 10.40 -5.86
C PRO A 4 -26.65 9.62 -5.18
N MET A 5 -26.39 8.38 -5.63
CA MET A 5 -25.21 7.58 -5.21
C MET A 5 -24.03 7.68 -6.20
N SER A 6 -24.10 8.55 -7.21
CA SER A 6 -23.08 8.64 -8.28
C SER A 6 -22.03 9.73 -8.04
N THR A 7 -22.31 10.72 -7.20
CA THR A 7 -21.39 11.85 -6.92
C THR A 7 -20.19 11.43 -6.08
N ASP A 8 -20.38 10.45 -5.19
CA ASP A 8 -19.42 10.03 -4.17
C ASP A 8 -18.12 9.47 -4.79
N ILE A 9 -18.24 8.54 -5.74
CA ILE A 9 -17.07 7.88 -6.34
C ILE A 9 -16.25 8.86 -7.22
N ALA A 10 -16.92 9.75 -7.95
CA ALA A 10 -16.24 10.70 -8.83
C ALA A 10 -15.49 11.78 -8.05
N GLU A 11 -16.07 12.24 -6.94
CA GLU A 11 -15.45 13.17 -6.00
C GLU A 11 -14.28 12.50 -5.26
N ALA A 12 -14.51 11.30 -4.73
CA ALA A 12 -13.48 10.51 -4.06
C ALA A 12 -12.26 10.28 -4.99
N ARG A 13 -12.49 9.91 -6.25
CA ARG A 13 -11.40 9.69 -7.23
C ARG A 13 -10.61 10.97 -7.50
N ARG A 14 -11.29 12.12 -7.59
CA ARG A 14 -10.64 13.43 -7.80
C ARG A 14 -9.78 13.82 -6.60
N THR A 15 -10.29 13.60 -5.39
CA THR A 15 -9.58 13.85 -4.14
C THR A 15 -8.32 13.00 -4.05
N LEU A 16 -8.41 11.71 -4.38
CA LEU A 16 -7.24 10.82 -4.41
C LEU A 16 -6.21 11.27 -5.45
N GLY A 17 -6.64 11.59 -6.67
CA GLY A 17 -5.73 12.08 -7.72
C GLY A 17 -4.96 13.33 -7.29
N THR A 18 -5.65 14.26 -6.64
CA THR A 18 -5.03 15.49 -6.10
C THR A 18 -3.98 15.17 -5.02
N ALA A 19 -4.27 14.21 -4.14
CA ALA A 19 -3.33 13.79 -3.10
C ALA A 19 -2.08 13.10 -3.67
N ILE A 20 -2.25 12.25 -4.68
CA ILE A 20 -1.14 11.59 -5.39
C ILE A 20 -0.27 12.63 -6.09
N ASP A 21 -0.86 13.57 -6.81
CA ASP A 21 -0.12 14.64 -7.51
C ASP A 21 0.68 15.51 -6.53
N ALA A 22 0.09 15.85 -5.38
CA ALA A 22 0.78 16.60 -4.34
C ALA A 22 1.96 15.82 -3.76
N ALA A 23 1.79 14.52 -3.48
CA ALA A 23 2.84 13.66 -2.99
C ALA A 23 4.00 13.53 -4.00
N LEU A 24 3.69 13.32 -5.28
CA LEU A 24 4.69 13.26 -6.35
C LEU A 24 5.50 14.56 -6.47
N ARG A 25 4.85 15.73 -6.38
CA ARG A 25 5.53 17.03 -6.38
C ARG A 25 6.42 17.24 -5.16
N ALA A 26 6.09 16.61 -4.04
CA ALA A 26 6.92 16.60 -2.83
C ALA A 26 8.08 15.58 -2.89
N GLY A 27 8.20 14.82 -3.98
CA GLY A 27 9.24 13.79 -4.14
C GLY A 27 8.91 12.47 -3.46
N ALA A 28 7.64 12.17 -3.23
CA ALA A 28 7.20 10.91 -2.63
C ALA A 28 7.69 9.70 -3.46
N SER A 29 8.19 8.70 -2.76
CA SER A 29 8.63 7.43 -3.33
C SER A 29 7.44 6.48 -3.52
N GLY A 30 7.66 5.36 -4.25
CA GLY A 30 6.64 4.32 -4.40
C GLY A 30 6.02 3.84 -3.07
N PRO A 31 6.82 3.55 -2.03
CA PRO A 31 6.30 3.22 -0.69
C PRO A 31 5.39 4.29 -0.08
N ASP A 32 5.74 5.57 -0.21
CA ASP A 32 4.94 6.67 0.33
C ASP A 32 3.55 6.75 -0.35
N LEU A 33 3.49 6.49 -1.66
CA LEU A 33 2.23 6.41 -2.40
C LEU A 33 1.38 5.20 -1.97
N VAL A 34 2.01 4.08 -1.64
CA VAL A 34 1.30 2.90 -1.11
C VAL A 34 0.71 3.20 0.26
N GLU A 35 1.46 3.85 1.15
CA GLU A 35 0.93 4.27 2.46
C GLU A 35 -0.22 5.29 2.32
N LEU A 36 -0.12 6.22 1.37
CA LEU A 36 -1.20 7.15 1.04
C LEU A 36 -2.47 6.40 0.63
N LEU A 37 -2.37 5.41 -0.26
CA LEU A 37 -3.52 4.61 -0.72
C LEU A 37 -4.15 3.78 0.41
N ILE A 38 -3.34 3.27 1.33
CA ILE A 38 -3.80 2.52 2.50
C ILE A 38 -4.51 3.44 3.50
N SER A 39 -3.88 4.56 3.85
CA SER A 39 -4.42 5.51 4.83
C SER A 39 -5.72 6.17 4.38
N THR A 40 -5.88 6.35 3.07
CA THR A 40 -7.10 6.88 2.46
C THR A 40 -8.16 5.79 2.19
N GLY A 41 -7.89 4.53 2.55
CA GLY A 41 -8.84 3.41 2.45
C GLY A 41 -9.09 2.91 1.03
N TRP A 42 -8.32 3.37 0.04
CA TRP A 42 -8.42 2.96 -1.37
C TRP A 42 -7.78 1.61 -1.63
N GLN A 43 -6.79 1.25 -0.81
CA GLN A 43 -6.30 -0.12 -0.73
C GLN A 43 -6.41 -0.58 0.72
N ARG A 44 -6.82 -1.83 0.90
CA ARG A 44 -6.66 -2.45 2.21
C ARG A 44 -5.17 -2.65 2.44
N ARG A 45 -4.72 -2.44 3.68
CA ARG A 45 -3.41 -2.95 4.10
C ARG A 45 -3.40 -4.44 3.74
N PRO A 46 -2.41 -4.93 2.97
CA PRO A 46 -2.31 -6.35 2.76
C PRO A 46 -2.25 -7.00 4.13
N GLU A 47 -3.15 -7.94 4.39
CA GLU A 47 -3.02 -8.75 5.59
C GLU A 47 -1.65 -9.41 5.53
N PRO A 48 -0.87 -9.38 6.62
CA PRO A 48 0.36 -10.14 6.68
C PRO A 48 0.01 -11.58 6.33
N ASP A 49 0.73 -12.19 5.39
CA ASP A 49 0.45 -13.58 5.04
C ASP A 49 0.60 -14.42 6.32
N ALA A 50 -0.46 -15.15 6.70
CA ALA A 50 -0.43 -15.99 7.89
C ALA A 50 0.64 -17.10 7.80
N ARG A 51 1.18 -17.35 6.59
CA ARG A 51 2.28 -18.27 6.30
C ARG A 51 3.62 -17.57 6.09
N SER A 52 3.67 -16.25 6.19
CA SER A 52 4.93 -15.53 6.14
C SER A 52 5.69 -15.72 7.43
N ASP A 53 6.95 -16.10 7.30
CA ASP A 53 7.89 -16.07 8.39
C ASP A 53 8.35 -14.62 8.58
N PHE A 54 8.52 -14.20 9.83
CA PHE A 54 9.05 -12.88 10.16
C PHE A 54 10.41 -13.05 10.80
N LEU A 55 11.41 -12.34 10.26
CA LEU A 55 12.71 -12.18 10.90
C LEU A 55 12.81 -10.81 11.57
N GLU A 56 13.61 -10.69 12.63
CA GLU A 56 14.01 -9.40 13.16
C GLU A 56 15.26 -8.90 12.43
N GLY A 57 15.11 -7.83 11.66
CA GLY A 57 16.23 -7.05 11.14
C GLY A 57 16.69 -6.00 12.14
N VAL A 58 17.98 -5.71 12.18
CA VAL A 58 18.55 -4.59 12.95
C VAL A 58 19.10 -3.58 11.95
N LEU A 59 18.55 -2.37 11.96
CA LEU A 59 19.07 -1.25 11.14
C LEU A 59 20.40 -0.75 11.71
N ASP A 60 21.18 0.01 10.93
CA ASP A 60 22.45 0.63 11.38
C ASP A 60 22.25 1.57 12.59
N SER A 61 21.04 2.05 12.81
CA SER A 61 20.64 2.82 14.00
C SER A 61 20.43 1.98 15.26
N GLY A 62 20.54 0.65 15.18
CA GLY A 62 20.23 -0.29 16.25
C GLY A 62 18.74 -0.59 16.43
N ARG A 63 17.85 0.04 15.65
CA ARG A 63 16.40 -0.19 15.72
C ARG A 63 16.03 -1.55 15.12
N ARG A 64 15.29 -2.36 15.88
CA ARG A 64 14.73 -3.63 15.41
C ARG A 64 13.48 -3.40 14.58
N VAL A 65 13.40 -4.05 13.42
CA VAL A 65 12.24 -3.99 12.52
C VAL A 65 11.88 -5.39 12.02
N PRO A 66 10.59 -5.72 11.91
CA PRO A 66 10.18 -7.00 11.33
C PRO A 66 10.44 -7.00 9.82
N ILE A 67 10.98 -8.12 9.31
CA ILE A 67 11.17 -8.40 7.89
C ILE A 67 10.27 -9.57 7.54
N GLU A 68 9.25 -9.31 6.72
CA GLU A 68 8.35 -10.34 6.19
C GLU A 68 9.05 -11.15 5.09
N ILE A 69 9.22 -12.44 5.30
CA ILE A 69 9.65 -13.37 4.25
C ILE A 69 8.41 -13.86 3.52
N ARG A 70 8.29 -13.47 2.25
CA ARG A 70 7.27 -13.97 1.35
C ARG A 70 7.83 -15.16 0.59
N HIS A 71 7.39 -16.36 0.92
CA HIS A 71 7.73 -17.57 0.18
C HIS A 71 7.09 -17.51 -1.20
N GLY A 72 7.86 -17.12 -2.21
CA GLY A 72 7.39 -17.20 -3.60
C GLY A 72 7.03 -18.65 -3.91
N SER A 73 5.75 -18.93 -4.19
CA SER A 73 5.36 -20.23 -4.71
C SER A 73 6.14 -20.48 -6.01
N PRO A 74 6.77 -21.65 -6.21
CA PRO A 74 7.53 -21.95 -7.44
C PRO A 74 6.65 -22.07 -8.69
N ALA A 75 5.41 -21.56 -8.69
CA ALA A 75 4.54 -21.40 -9.84
C ALA A 75 5.03 -20.36 -10.88
N GLY A 76 6.35 -20.14 -10.95
CA GLY A 76 7.07 -19.49 -12.05
C GLY A 76 8.23 -20.33 -12.61
N ALA A 77 8.51 -21.52 -12.06
CA ALA A 77 9.48 -22.47 -12.64
C ALA A 77 8.78 -23.37 -13.67
N ARG A 78 8.29 -22.78 -14.75
CA ARG A 78 7.94 -23.51 -15.98
C ARG A 78 8.67 -22.87 -17.16
N ARG A 79 9.79 -23.51 -17.50
CA ARG A 79 10.52 -23.61 -18.78
C ARG A 79 10.65 -22.35 -19.63
#